data_AF-A0A812MTQ7-F1
#
_entry.id   AF-A0A812MTQ7-F1
#
_cell.length_a   1.000
_cell.length_b   1.000
_cell.length_c   1.000
_cell.angle_alpha   90.00
_cell.angle_beta   90.00
_cell.angle_gamma   90.00
#
_symmetry.space_group_name_H-M   'P 1'
#
loop_
_entity.id
_entity.type
_entity.pdbx_description
1 polymer ?
#
loop_
_entity_poly.entity_id
_entity_poly.type
_entity_poly.pdbx_seq_one_letter_code
_entity_poly.pdbx_strand_id
1 'polypeptide(L)'
;MQLLRLQQGFQYKQQSWHIILLGVKGDLPWLSKAAGLERHFLRAQRVENPKEPPAGICFLCHAGRSRIPYEDFGDCAAWTQDGCDPPWSRPPSLLRLYHDPGQPSGLYKLDIFHNFHGGSGKDWVASAMTEALSLVPGTSREAKISSMSHIMREWGRDVAKNRPHSGDFCVERIGLTSYQVCPEASWSKHNDTTIYLRFRQQFFADRPEHAHSEKLSLIYKATCAVNLAFQLLYEGGLWIPQATAQRVGNLGRFWLQAYAILAAKAHSEGFLRFPLHTKLHYLDHAFRQLQGQAAQCSWVYNILNESVQMDEDFVGQQARLSRRV
;
A
#
# COMPACT_ATOMS: atom_id res chain seq x y z
N MET A 1 -16.44 -27.89 -9.63
CA MET A 1 -16.45 -27.29 -10.99
C MET A 1 -15.03 -27.42 -11.57
N GLN A 2 -14.82 -28.17 -12.66
CA GLN A 2 -13.48 -28.29 -13.27
C GLN A 2 -13.14 -26.97 -13.97
N LEU A 3 -12.44 -26.05 -13.29
CA LEU A 3 -12.02 -24.74 -13.82
C LEU A 3 -11.27 -24.87 -15.16
N LEU A 4 -10.59 -26.00 -15.39
CA LEU A 4 -9.93 -26.34 -16.65
C LEU A 4 -10.88 -26.39 -17.86
N ARG A 5 -12.16 -26.70 -17.66
CA ARG A 5 -13.14 -26.70 -18.76
C ARG A 5 -13.39 -25.28 -19.30
N LEU A 6 -13.28 -24.26 -18.44
CA LEU A 6 -13.44 -22.86 -18.86
C LEU A 6 -12.32 -22.43 -19.83
N GLN A 7 -11.18 -23.14 -19.81
CA GLN A 7 -10.02 -22.86 -20.65
C GLN A 7 -10.08 -23.51 -22.02
N GLN A 8 -10.90 -24.56 -22.17
CA GLN A 8 -11.18 -25.18 -23.48
C GLN A 8 -12.12 -24.31 -24.33
N GLY A 9 -12.67 -23.25 -23.73
CA GLY A 9 -13.62 -22.35 -24.36
C GLY A 9 -15.01 -22.96 -24.53
N PHE A 10 -15.90 -22.19 -25.12
CA PHE A 10 -17.25 -22.62 -25.49
C PHE A 10 -17.65 -22.01 -26.83
N GLN A 11 -18.57 -22.67 -27.53
CA GLN A 11 -19.12 -22.17 -28.78
C GLN A 11 -20.35 -21.30 -28.49
N TYR A 12 -20.38 -20.09 -29.03
CA TYR A 12 -21.55 -19.21 -28.98
C TYR A 12 -21.66 -18.44 -30.30
N LYS A 13 -22.83 -18.53 -30.95
CA LYS A 13 -23.10 -17.91 -32.27
C LYS A 13 -21.99 -18.20 -33.31
N GLN A 14 -21.60 -19.47 -33.44
CA GLN A 14 -20.55 -19.94 -34.37
C GLN A 14 -19.15 -19.35 -34.11
N GLN A 15 -18.92 -18.78 -32.92
CA GLN A 15 -17.62 -18.29 -32.49
C GLN A 15 -17.11 -19.07 -31.28
N SER A 16 -15.80 -19.32 -31.24
CA SER A 16 -15.12 -19.89 -30.09
C SER A 16 -14.74 -18.79 -29.09
N TRP A 17 -15.31 -18.87 -27.89
CA TRP A 17 -15.02 -17.97 -26.79
C TRP A 17 -14.17 -18.67 -25.75
N HIS A 18 -13.11 -18.03 -25.28
CA HIS A 18 -12.26 -18.55 -24.21
C HIS A 18 -12.36 -17.65 -23.00
N ILE A 19 -12.45 -18.26 -21.81
CA ILE A 19 -12.39 -17.51 -20.55
C ILE A 19 -10.96 -17.59 -20.05
N ILE A 20 -10.31 -16.42 -20.00
CA ILE A 20 -8.95 -16.29 -19.50
C ILE A 20 -8.99 -15.72 -18.09
N LEU A 21 -8.28 -16.37 -17.18
CA LEU A 21 -8.07 -15.83 -15.85
C LEU A 21 -6.88 -14.87 -15.90
N LEU A 22 -7.12 -13.59 -15.56
CA LEU A 22 -6.09 -12.55 -15.60
C LEU A 22 -5.20 -12.53 -14.35
N GLY A 23 -5.70 -13.08 -13.24
CA GLY A 23 -4.98 -13.10 -11.97
C GLY A 23 -5.84 -13.55 -10.80
N VAL A 24 -5.17 -13.85 -9.71
CA VAL A 24 -5.75 -14.22 -8.42
C VAL A 24 -5.39 -13.11 -7.43
N LYS A 25 -6.37 -12.34 -6.99
CA LYS A 25 -6.19 -11.26 -6.01
C LYS A 25 -6.77 -11.63 -4.66
N GLY A 26 -6.24 -11.03 -3.61
CA GLY A 26 -6.61 -11.25 -2.22
C GLY A 26 -5.68 -10.46 -1.30
N ASP A 27 -5.99 -10.42 -0.01
CA ASP A 27 -5.03 -9.92 0.96
C ASP A 27 -3.80 -10.85 1.03
N LEU A 28 -2.65 -10.31 1.48
CA LEU A 28 -1.42 -11.09 1.56
C LEU A 28 -1.54 -12.36 2.43
N PRO A 29 -2.25 -12.35 3.60
CA PRO A 29 -2.54 -13.58 4.35
C PRO A 29 -3.25 -14.66 3.55
N TRP A 30 -4.30 -14.31 2.80
CA TRP A 30 -5.05 -15.26 2.00
C TRP A 30 -4.21 -15.78 0.83
N LEU A 31 -3.49 -14.90 0.12
CA LEU A 31 -2.60 -15.29 -0.98
C LEU A 31 -1.51 -16.27 -0.51
N SER A 32 -0.91 -16.02 0.66
CA SER A 32 0.08 -16.92 1.26
C SER A 32 -0.45 -18.34 1.47
N LYS A 33 -1.71 -18.48 1.90
CA LYS A 33 -2.35 -19.79 2.09
C LYS A 33 -2.81 -20.41 0.76
N ALA A 34 -3.48 -19.63 -0.08
CA ALA A 34 -4.06 -20.09 -1.34
C ALA A 34 -2.99 -20.57 -2.34
N ALA A 35 -1.81 -19.95 -2.30
CA ALA A 35 -0.68 -20.27 -3.15
C ALA A 35 0.40 -21.12 -2.44
N GLY A 36 0.19 -21.54 -1.19
CA GLY A 36 1.19 -22.31 -0.44
C GLY A 36 2.57 -21.65 -0.42
N LEU A 37 2.63 -20.32 -0.24
CA LEU A 37 3.86 -19.55 -0.37
C LEU A 37 4.83 -19.87 0.77
N GLU A 38 6.05 -20.23 0.42
CA GLU A 38 7.20 -20.39 1.32
C GLU A 38 7.96 -19.08 1.50
N ARG A 39 7.81 -18.12 0.58
CA ARG A 39 8.28 -16.74 0.72
C ARG A 39 7.09 -15.81 0.79
N HIS A 40 6.90 -15.16 1.93
CA HIS A 40 5.74 -14.30 2.17
C HIS A 40 6.00 -13.30 3.30
N PHE A 41 5.18 -12.25 3.33
CA PHE A 41 5.31 -11.07 4.18
C PHE A 41 5.45 -11.33 5.70
N LEU A 42 5.02 -12.50 6.21
CA LEU A 42 5.15 -12.87 7.63
C LEU A 42 6.53 -13.43 7.99
N ARG A 43 7.38 -13.74 6.99
CA ARG A 43 8.72 -14.29 7.19
C ARG A 43 9.82 -13.23 7.26
N ALA A 44 9.44 -11.97 7.49
CA ALA A 44 10.42 -10.91 7.75
C ALA A 44 11.28 -11.30 8.96
N GLN A 45 12.60 -11.31 8.78
CA GLN A 45 13.55 -11.67 9.82
C GLN A 45 13.51 -10.61 10.93
N ARG A 46 13.33 -11.05 12.17
CA ARG A 46 13.22 -10.15 13.35
C ARG A 46 14.42 -10.25 14.31
N VAL A 47 15.42 -11.06 13.96
CA VAL A 47 16.58 -11.35 14.79
C VAL A 47 17.84 -11.03 13.98
N GLU A 48 18.81 -10.36 14.58
CA GLU A 48 20.04 -9.94 13.88
C GLU A 48 20.89 -11.14 13.40
N ASN A 49 20.98 -12.20 14.21
CA ASN A 49 21.79 -13.40 13.92
C ASN A 49 20.92 -14.66 13.87
N PRO A 50 20.25 -14.95 12.74
CA PRO A 50 19.40 -16.12 12.59
C PRO A 50 20.27 -17.37 12.43
N LYS A 51 19.77 -18.52 12.93
CA LYS A 51 20.45 -19.82 12.75
C LYS A 51 20.39 -20.32 11.30
N GLU A 52 19.32 -19.97 10.60
CA GLU A 52 19.05 -20.38 9.22
C GLU A 52 19.01 -19.15 8.31
N PRO A 53 19.41 -19.27 7.04
CA PRO A 53 19.22 -18.21 6.07
C PRO A 53 17.75 -17.82 5.95
N PRO A 54 17.42 -16.51 5.87
CA PRO A 54 16.03 -16.07 5.74
C PRO A 54 15.44 -16.56 4.41
N ALA A 55 14.25 -17.16 4.49
CA ALA A 55 13.55 -17.69 3.31
C ALA A 55 13.25 -16.60 2.27
N GLY A 56 13.00 -15.37 2.72
CA GLY A 56 12.55 -14.23 1.93
C GLY A 56 11.11 -13.82 2.26
N ILE A 57 10.80 -12.55 1.99
CA ILE A 57 9.47 -11.96 2.27
C ILE A 57 8.60 -11.87 1.04
N CYS A 58 9.19 -11.80 -0.17
CA CYS A 58 8.44 -11.56 -1.39
C CYS A 58 8.24 -12.85 -2.20
N PHE A 59 7.04 -12.99 -2.77
CA PHE A 59 6.72 -14.09 -3.68
C PHE A 59 7.00 -13.75 -5.15
N LEU A 60 7.27 -12.48 -5.45
CA LEU A 60 7.58 -12.00 -6.80
C LEU A 60 9.09 -11.87 -7.05
N CYS A 61 9.90 -11.71 -6.00
CA CYS A 61 11.34 -11.55 -6.10
C CYS A 61 12.07 -12.21 -4.91
N HIS A 62 13.38 -12.00 -4.82
CA HIS A 62 14.22 -12.54 -3.74
C HIS A 62 14.34 -11.64 -2.50
N ALA A 63 13.55 -10.56 -2.40
CA ALA A 63 13.62 -9.63 -1.28
C ALA A 63 13.44 -10.32 0.09
N GLY A 64 14.19 -9.84 1.07
CA GLY A 64 14.24 -10.39 2.42
C GLY A 64 15.12 -11.65 2.56
N ARG A 65 15.80 -12.09 1.50
CA ARG A 65 16.89 -13.09 1.60
C ARG A 65 18.18 -12.42 2.05
N SER A 66 19.19 -13.24 2.39
CA SER A 66 20.51 -12.75 2.78
C SER A 66 21.07 -11.76 1.75
N ARG A 67 21.42 -10.56 2.20
CA ARG A 67 21.98 -9.45 1.38
C ARG A 67 21.03 -8.87 0.32
N ILE A 68 19.73 -9.17 0.41
CA ILE A 68 18.71 -8.63 -0.50
C ILE A 68 17.66 -7.87 0.36
N PRO A 69 17.99 -6.66 0.84
CA PRO A 69 17.10 -5.89 1.72
C PRO A 69 15.80 -5.54 1.00
N TYR A 70 14.65 -5.73 1.66
CA TYR A 70 13.35 -5.46 1.06
C TYR A 70 12.94 -3.98 1.18
N GLU A 71 13.57 -3.28 2.11
CA GLU A 71 13.41 -1.86 2.42
C GLU A 71 14.22 -0.92 1.52
N ASP A 72 14.99 -1.46 0.57
CA ASP A 72 15.70 -0.67 -0.43
C ASP A 72 14.74 -0.27 -1.57
N PHE A 73 14.41 1.01 -1.64
CA PHE A 73 13.55 1.60 -2.67
C PHE A 73 14.34 2.37 -3.76
N GLY A 74 15.66 2.19 -3.78
CA GLY A 74 16.55 2.75 -4.80
C GLY A 74 16.29 2.16 -6.18
N ASP A 75 16.70 2.86 -7.25
CA ASP A 75 16.47 2.39 -8.62
C ASP A 75 17.18 1.06 -8.91
N CYS A 76 18.35 0.86 -8.32
CA CYS A 76 19.19 -0.34 -8.45
C CYS A 76 19.08 -1.29 -7.26
N ALA A 77 17.94 -1.34 -6.58
CA ALA A 77 17.76 -2.17 -5.40
C ALA A 77 18.02 -3.65 -5.72
N ALA A 78 18.72 -4.37 -4.84
CA ALA A 78 19.22 -5.72 -5.14
C ALA A 78 18.10 -6.72 -5.52
N TRP A 79 16.89 -6.53 -5.02
CA TRP A 79 15.74 -7.39 -5.31
C TRP A 79 15.12 -7.17 -6.70
N THR A 80 15.52 -6.12 -7.43
CA THR A 80 15.02 -5.82 -8.78
C THR A 80 15.78 -6.59 -9.86
N GLN A 81 16.80 -7.37 -9.50
CA GLN A 81 17.57 -8.16 -10.46
C GLN A 81 16.73 -9.30 -11.05
N ASP A 82 17.04 -9.67 -12.29
CA ASP A 82 16.27 -10.63 -13.07
C ASP A 82 16.31 -12.04 -12.47
N GLY A 83 15.15 -12.71 -12.52
CA GLY A 83 14.99 -14.10 -12.10
C GLY A 83 14.55 -14.23 -10.64
N CYS A 84 13.58 -15.11 -10.42
CA CYS A 84 13.11 -15.48 -9.09
C CYS A 84 12.75 -16.96 -9.12
N ASP A 85 13.34 -17.76 -8.23
CA ASP A 85 12.92 -19.15 -8.06
C ASP A 85 11.46 -19.20 -7.62
N PRO A 86 10.67 -20.22 -7.95
CA PRO A 86 9.29 -20.30 -7.49
C PRO A 86 9.19 -20.15 -5.96
N PRO A 87 8.21 -19.38 -5.42
CA PRO A 87 8.08 -19.16 -3.98
C PRO A 87 7.40 -20.34 -3.26
N TRP A 88 7.52 -21.56 -3.78
CA TRP A 88 6.91 -22.79 -3.28
C TRP A 88 7.77 -23.99 -3.71
N SER A 89 7.80 -25.04 -2.89
CA SER A 89 8.34 -26.36 -3.28
C SER A 89 7.39 -27.14 -4.18
N ARG A 90 6.08 -26.91 -4.04
CA ARG A 90 5.03 -27.57 -4.83
C ARG A 90 4.16 -26.52 -5.55
N PRO A 91 4.05 -26.60 -6.89
CA PRO A 91 3.18 -25.71 -7.67
C PRO A 91 1.73 -25.71 -7.17
N PRO A 92 1.14 -24.53 -6.93
CA PRO A 92 -0.27 -24.40 -6.55
C PRO A 92 -1.22 -24.96 -7.61
N SER A 93 -2.36 -25.48 -7.18
CA SER A 93 -3.37 -26.02 -8.10
C SER A 93 -3.91 -24.99 -9.09
N LEU A 94 -3.88 -23.71 -8.73
CA LEU A 94 -4.30 -22.59 -9.58
C LEU A 94 -3.35 -22.35 -10.76
N LEU A 95 -2.09 -22.81 -10.70
CA LEU A 95 -1.18 -22.77 -11.87
C LEU A 95 -1.56 -23.77 -12.96
N ARG A 96 -2.56 -24.62 -12.74
CA ARG A 96 -3.13 -25.42 -13.85
C ARG A 96 -3.93 -24.55 -14.81
N LEU A 97 -4.26 -23.32 -14.43
CA LEU A 97 -4.91 -22.33 -15.28
C LEU A 97 -3.86 -21.62 -16.15
N TYR A 98 -4.24 -21.16 -17.35
CA TYR A 98 -3.46 -20.20 -18.15
C TYR A 98 -2.82 -19.11 -17.29
N HIS A 99 -1.50 -19.02 -17.39
CA HIS A 99 -0.61 -18.05 -16.75
C HIS A 99 0.65 -17.93 -17.61
N ASP A 100 1.49 -16.94 -17.33
CA ASP A 100 2.81 -16.84 -17.96
C ASP A 100 3.75 -17.90 -17.37
N PRO A 101 4.21 -18.91 -18.15
CA PRO A 101 5.10 -19.95 -17.66
C PRO A 101 6.49 -19.41 -17.24
N GLY A 102 6.91 -18.25 -17.76
CA GLY A 102 8.14 -17.58 -17.34
C GLY A 102 8.02 -16.85 -16.01
N GLN A 103 6.79 -16.49 -15.60
CA GLN A 103 6.51 -15.76 -14.36
C GLN A 103 5.28 -16.33 -13.63
N PRO A 104 5.34 -17.59 -13.15
CA PRO A 104 4.17 -18.25 -12.59
C PRO A 104 3.65 -17.57 -11.31
N SER A 105 4.52 -16.96 -10.50
CA SER A 105 4.12 -16.19 -9.32
C SER A 105 3.34 -14.93 -9.68
N GLY A 106 3.50 -14.40 -10.89
CA GLY A 106 2.74 -13.27 -11.42
C GLY A 106 1.25 -13.55 -11.62
N LEU A 107 0.80 -14.81 -11.51
CA LEU A 107 -0.62 -15.15 -11.42
C LEU A 107 -1.27 -14.50 -10.18
N TYR A 108 -0.53 -14.41 -9.09
CA TYR A 108 -0.98 -13.83 -7.83
C TYR A 108 -0.73 -12.32 -7.83
N LYS A 109 -1.79 -11.56 -7.62
CA LYS A 109 -1.83 -10.10 -7.82
C LYS A 109 -1.71 -9.34 -6.51
N LEU A 110 -1.13 -8.15 -6.57
CA LEU A 110 -0.88 -7.34 -5.38
C LEU A 110 -2.07 -6.43 -5.11
N ASP A 111 -2.74 -6.64 -3.99
CA ASP A 111 -3.78 -5.73 -3.57
C ASP A 111 -3.21 -4.42 -2.99
N ILE A 112 -3.33 -3.36 -3.77
CA ILE A 112 -2.87 -2.02 -3.38
C ILE A 112 -3.67 -1.46 -2.19
N PHE A 113 -4.93 -1.89 -1.98
CA PHE A 113 -5.77 -1.37 -0.91
C PHE A 113 -5.29 -1.81 0.47
N HIS A 114 -5.03 -3.10 0.69
CA HIS A 114 -4.44 -3.58 1.95
C HIS A 114 -2.98 -3.16 2.14
N ASN A 115 -2.22 -3.03 1.04
CA ASN A 115 -0.83 -2.59 1.12
C ASN A 115 -0.71 -1.10 1.48
N PHE A 116 -1.57 -0.24 0.93
CA PHE A 116 -1.57 1.19 1.19
C PHE A 116 -2.65 1.62 2.19
N HIS A 117 -3.92 1.66 1.79
CA HIS A 117 -5.01 2.22 2.59
C HIS A 117 -5.20 1.51 3.94
N GLY A 118 -5.10 0.18 3.96
CA GLY A 118 -5.12 -0.65 5.17
C GLY A 118 -3.74 -1.04 5.69
N GLY A 119 -2.68 -0.41 5.17
CA GLY A 119 -1.30 -0.74 5.47
C GLY A 119 -0.46 0.50 5.65
N SER A 120 0.59 0.64 4.85
CA SER A 120 1.63 1.65 5.02
C SER A 120 1.12 3.10 4.91
N GLY A 121 -0.03 3.32 4.28
CA GLY A 121 -0.69 4.63 4.28
C GLY A 121 -1.17 5.04 5.68
N LYS A 122 -1.59 4.08 6.52
CA LYS A 122 -1.95 4.33 7.91
C LYS A 122 -0.75 4.75 8.73
N ASP A 123 0.34 3.98 8.63
CA ASP A 123 1.60 4.24 9.35
C ASP A 123 2.19 5.60 8.96
N TRP A 124 2.12 5.92 7.66
CA TRP A 124 2.49 7.21 7.12
C TRP A 124 1.65 8.35 7.69
N VAL A 125 0.33 8.21 7.71
CA VAL A 125 -0.56 9.22 8.34
C VAL A 125 -0.21 9.37 9.81
N ALA A 126 -0.11 8.29 10.57
CA ALA A 126 0.10 8.33 12.01
C ALA A 126 1.44 9.01 12.37
N SER A 127 2.52 8.63 11.67
CA SER A 127 3.84 9.20 11.88
C SER A 127 3.89 10.66 11.45
N ALA A 128 3.40 10.99 10.24
CA ALA A 128 3.41 12.36 9.72
C ALA A 128 2.56 13.32 10.57
N MET A 129 1.38 12.88 11.03
CA MET A 129 0.52 13.68 11.90
C MET A 129 1.16 13.95 13.25
N THR A 130 1.95 13.00 13.76
CA THR A 130 2.71 13.17 15.00
C THR A 130 3.80 14.23 14.83
N GLU A 131 4.55 14.19 13.73
CA GLU A 131 5.54 15.24 13.42
C GLU A 131 4.87 16.62 13.23
N ALA A 132 3.69 16.64 12.62
CA ALA A 132 2.91 17.86 12.41
C ALA A 132 2.38 18.50 13.71
N LEU A 133 2.34 17.79 14.85
CA LEU A 133 2.00 18.38 16.16
C LEU A 133 2.98 19.47 16.60
N SER A 134 4.17 19.56 15.99
CA SER A 134 5.09 20.68 16.18
C SER A 134 4.55 22.02 15.66
N LEU A 135 3.63 21.98 14.68
CA LEU A 135 3.01 23.16 14.06
C LEU A 135 1.66 23.54 14.68
N VAL A 136 1.26 22.86 15.75
CA VAL A 136 -0.04 23.05 16.39
C VAL A 136 0.15 23.70 17.76
N PRO A 137 -0.68 24.69 18.13
CA PRO A 137 -0.63 25.28 19.46
C PRO A 137 -0.89 24.25 20.56
N GLY A 138 -0.24 24.41 21.69
CA GLY A 138 -0.42 23.56 22.87
C GLY A 138 0.89 23.29 23.61
N THR A 139 0.81 23.25 24.94
CA THR A 139 1.95 23.01 25.84
C THR A 139 2.13 21.54 26.19
N SER A 140 1.09 20.71 26.04
CA SER A 140 1.14 19.26 26.21
C SER A 140 0.77 18.54 24.91
N ARG A 141 1.07 17.24 24.85
CA ARG A 141 0.65 16.38 23.73
C ARG A 141 -0.87 16.39 23.56
N GLU A 142 -1.62 16.26 24.66
CA GLU A 142 -3.08 16.22 24.67
C GLU A 142 -3.66 17.53 24.14
N ALA A 143 -3.10 18.67 24.57
CA ALA A 143 -3.51 19.99 24.08
C ALA A 143 -3.26 20.14 22.57
N LYS A 144 -2.12 19.64 22.07
CA LYS A 144 -1.80 19.64 20.64
C LYS A 144 -2.72 18.73 19.84
N ILE A 145 -3.02 17.53 20.34
CA ILE A 145 -3.96 16.60 19.68
C ILE A 145 -5.38 17.19 19.66
N SER A 146 -5.83 17.81 20.76
CA SER A 146 -7.12 18.49 20.82
C SER A 146 -7.20 19.64 19.81
N SER A 147 -6.15 20.45 19.72
CA SER A 147 -6.03 21.53 18.74
C SER A 147 -6.05 21.01 17.30
N MET A 148 -5.32 19.94 17.01
CA MET A 148 -5.34 19.27 15.70
C MET A 148 -6.75 18.74 15.36
N SER A 149 -7.44 18.16 16.35
CA SER A 149 -8.81 17.68 16.21
C SER A 149 -9.79 18.82 15.91
N HIS A 150 -9.63 19.97 16.55
CA HIS A 150 -10.41 21.17 16.22
C HIS A 150 -10.20 21.60 14.76
N ILE A 151 -8.94 21.76 14.34
CA ILE A 151 -8.57 22.16 12.97
C ILE A 151 -9.16 21.17 11.94
N MET A 152 -9.06 19.87 12.21
CA MET A 152 -9.61 18.84 11.31
C MET A 152 -11.14 18.89 11.23
N ARG A 153 -11.83 19.12 12.36
CA ARG A 153 -13.29 19.27 12.37
C ARG A 153 -13.73 20.50 11.59
N GLU A 154 -13.02 21.62 11.71
CA GLU A 154 -13.30 22.83 10.93
C GLU A 154 -13.14 22.57 9.43
N TRP A 155 -12.01 21.98 9.02
CA TRP A 155 -11.78 21.56 7.62
C TRP A 155 -12.86 20.61 7.09
N GLY A 156 -13.38 19.72 7.94
CA GLY A 156 -14.43 18.76 7.61
C GLY A 156 -15.86 19.30 7.63
N ARG A 157 -16.09 20.60 7.90
CA ARG A 157 -17.44 21.20 7.86
C ARG A 157 -17.91 21.46 6.45
N ASP A 158 -17.01 21.90 5.57
CA ASP A 158 -17.38 22.39 4.23
C ASP A 158 -17.75 21.25 3.26
N VAL A 159 -17.27 20.03 3.54
CA VAL A 159 -17.52 18.86 2.69
C VAL A 159 -17.81 17.65 3.57
N ALA A 160 -19.04 17.13 3.54
CA ALA A 160 -19.43 15.96 4.34
C ALA A 160 -18.54 14.72 4.08
N LYS A 161 -17.99 14.59 2.87
CA LYS A 161 -17.05 13.52 2.46
C LYS A 161 -15.64 13.67 3.09
N ASN A 162 -15.38 14.71 3.87
CA ASN A 162 -14.10 14.97 4.54
C ASN A 162 -14.11 14.56 6.02
N ARG A 163 -15.16 13.87 6.49
CA ARG A 163 -15.24 13.38 7.87
C ARG A 163 -14.86 11.90 7.94
N PRO A 164 -13.84 11.51 8.73
CA PRO A 164 -13.49 10.12 8.94
C PRO A 164 -14.68 9.32 9.49
N HIS A 165 -14.88 8.10 8.98
CA HIS A 165 -15.89 7.20 9.52
C HIS A 165 -15.58 6.76 10.95
N SER A 166 -14.30 6.73 11.29
CA SER A 166 -13.83 6.45 12.64
C SER A 166 -14.10 7.58 13.65
N GLY A 167 -14.65 8.72 13.21
CA GLY A 167 -14.97 9.84 14.08
C GLY A 167 -13.79 10.80 14.31
N ASP A 168 -13.80 11.50 15.44
CA ASP A 168 -12.87 12.58 15.71
C ASP A 168 -11.41 12.10 15.85
N PHE A 169 -10.49 12.99 15.49
CA PHE A 169 -9.06 12.78 15.72
C PHE A 169 -8.75 12.84 17.22
N CYS A 170 -8.08 11.81 17.75
CA CYS A 170 -7.73 11.67 19.16
C CYS A 170 -6.48 10.80 19.36
N VAL A 171 -6.01 10.69 20.61
CA VAL A 171 -4.82 9.92 20.99
C VAL A 171 -4.94 8.46 20.55
N GLU A 172 -6.10 7.85 20.78
CA GLU A 172 -6.40 6.45 20.44
C GLU A 172 -6.44 6.27 18.92
N ARG A 173 -6.94 7.28 18.20
CA ARG A 173 -7.07 7.22 16.73
C ARG A 173 -5.71 7.18 16.06
N ILE A 174 -4.77 8.02 16.50
CA ILE A 174 -3.40 8.06 15.98
C ILE A 174 -2.50 6.99 16.61
N GLY A 175 -2.81 6.54 17.83
CA GLY A 175 -2.01 5.57 18.58
C GLY A 175 -0.79 6.19 19.28
N LEU A 176 -0.84 7.47 19.68
CA LEU A 176 0.31 8.20 20.23
C LEU A 176 0.27 8.29 21.77
N THR A 177 0.51 7.16 22.45
CA THR A 177 0.49 7.08 23.93
C THR A 177 1.73 7.62 24.63
N SER A 178 2.80 7.97 23.90
CA SER A 178 3.85 8.93 24.27
C SER A 178 4.57 9.41 22.99
N TYR A 179 5.47 10.39 23.07
CA TYR A 179 6.33 10.70 21.91
C TYR A 179 7.35 9.60 21.59
N GLN A 180 7.58 8.66 22.51
CA GLN A 180 8.53 7.56 22.34
C GLN A 180 7.93 6.31 21.73
N VAL A 181 6.59 6.19 21.64
CA VAL A 181 5.96 5.06 20.95
C VAL A 181 5.85 5.32 19.46
N CYS A 182 5.86 4.23 18.67
CA CYS A 182 5.48 4.30 17.27
C CYS A 182 3.96 4.48 17.16
N PRO A 183 3.45 5.49 16.45
CA PRO A 183 2.02 5.64 16.25
C PRO A 183 1.50 4.61 15.24
N GLU A 184 0.41 3.91 15.57
CA GLU A 184 -0.06 2.72 14.84
C GLU A 184 -1.36 2.93 14.03
N ALA A 185 -2.05 4.06 14.20
CA ALA A 185 -3.33 4.36 13.55
C ALA A 185 -4.44 3.28 13.74
N SER A 186 -5.40 3.52 14.62
CA SER A 186 -6.40 2.51 15.01
C SER A 186 -7.67 2.47 14.15
N TRP A 187 -7.81 3.26 13.08
CA TRP A 187 -9.01 3.20 12.24
C TRP A 187 -9.09 1.90 11.44
N SER A 188 -10.28 1.28 11.44
CA SER A 188 -10.57 0.02 10.75
C SER A 188 -11.17 0.21 9.36
N LYS A 189 -11.72 1.39 9.07
CA LYS A 189 -12.20 1.76 7.74
C LYS A 189 -11.04 2.36 6.95
N HIS A 190 -10.41 1.55 6.10
CA HIS A 190 -9.22 1.95 5.35
C HIS A 190 -9.42 3.19 4.46
N ASN A 191 -10.66 3.52 4.07
CA ASN A 191 -10.98 4.77 3.38
C ASN A 191 -10.67 6.04 4.21
N ASP A 192 -10.66 5.94 5.54
CA ASP A 192 -10.28 7.06 6.40
C ASP A 192 -8.84 7.52 6.14
N THR A 193 -7.96 6.60 5.72
CA THR A 193 -6.60 6.94 5.28
C THR A 193 -6.64 8.02 4.19
N THR A 194 -7.52 7.91 3.21
CA THR A 194 -7.69 8.92 2.13
C THR A 194 -8.15 10.26 2.68
N ILE A 195 -9.03 10.26 3.68
CA ILE A 195 -9.52 11.48 4.32
C ILE A 195 -8.37 12.18 5.05
N TYR A 196 -7.59 11.44 5.84
CA TYR A 196 -6.43 11.99 6.54
C TYR A 196 -5.35 12.50 5.59
N LEU A 197 -5.09 11.82 4.47
CA LEU A 197 -4.13 12.29 3.48
C LEU A 197 -4.57 13.62 2.84
N ARG A 198 -5.85 13.77 2.50
CA ARG A 198 -6.40 15.03 1.97
C ARG A 198 -6.35 16.15 3.00
N PHE A 199 -6.77 15.87 4.24
CA PHE A 199 -6.66 16.81 5.35
C PHE A 199 -5.22 17.29 5.51
N ARG A 200 -4.26 16.37 5.56
CA ARG A 200 -2.85 16.70 5.79
C ARG A 200 -2.26 17.56 4.67
N GLN A 201 -2.62 17.31 3.42
CA GLN A 201 -2.20 18.15 2.31
C GLN A 201 -2.69 19.59 2.49
N GLN A 202 -3.95 19.78 2.87
CA GLN A 202 -4.49 21.12 3.14
C GLN A 202 -3.83 21.74 4.38
N PHE A 203 -3.70 20.96 5.47
CA PHE A 203 -3.10 21.41 6.73
C PHE A 203 -1.72 22.04 6.56
N PHE A 204 -0.86 21.41 5.74
CA PHE A 204 0.47 21.93 5.42
C PHE A 204 0.44 23.10 4.43
N ALA A 205 -0.49 23.08 3.46
CA ALA A 205 -0.67 24.20 2.54
C ALA A 205 -1.03 25.50 3.29
N ASP A 206 -1.85 25.39 4.33
CA ASP A 206 -2.24 26.53 5.18
C ASP A 206 -1.15 26.96 6.18
N ARG A 207 -0.04 26.21 6.27
CA ARG A 207 1.02 26.38 7.27
C ARG A 207 2.40 26.35 6.63
N PRO A 208 2.78 27.38 5.85
CA PRO A 208 4.03 27.41 5.09
C PRO A 208 5.29 27.27 5.97
N GLU A 209 5.20 27.49 7.28
CA GLU A 209 6.29 27.28 8.24
C GLU A 209 6.85 25.85 8.23
N HIS A 210 6.10 24.87 7.72
CA HIS A 210 6.60 23.51 7.50
C HIS A 210 7.84 23.48 6.58
N ALA A 211 7.99 24.47 5.69
CA ALA A 211 9.13 24.58 4.78
C ALA A 211 10.46 24.87 5.48
N HIS A 212 10.43 25.39 6.72
CA HIS A 212 11.64 25.62 7.52
C HIS A 212 12.25 24.33 8.08
N SER A 213 11.48 23.23 8.09
CA SER A 213 11.95 21.92 8.52
C SER A 213 12.06 21.00 7.31
N GLU A 214 13.27 20.50 7.04
CA GLU A 214 13.49 19.53 5.97
C GLU A 214 12.57 18.31 6.11
N LYS A 215 12.38 17.83 7.36
CA LYS A 215 11.51 16.70 7.68
C LYS A 215 10.05 16.98 7.33
N LEU A 216 9.51 18.12 7.76
CA LEU A 216 8.11 18.49 7.49
C LEU A 216 7.88 18.84 6.01
N SER A 217 8.86 19.48 5.36
CA SER A 217 8.84 19.75 3.92
C SER A 217 8.78 18.46 3.09
N LEU A 218 9.60 17.46 3.45
CA LEU A 218 9.58 16.16 2.77
C LEU A 218 8.27 15.42 3.01
N ILE A 219 7.74 15.44 4.24
CA ILE A 219 6.42 14.88 4.56
C ILE A 219 5.34 15.52 3.68
N TYR A 220 5.32 16.85 3.54
CA TYR A 220 4.35 17.54 2.70
C TYR A 220 4.48 17.13 1.23
N LYS A 221 5.68 17.19 0.65
CA LYS A 221 5.92 16.81 -0.75
C LYS A 221 5.51 15.37 -1.03
N ALA A 222 5.90 14.42 -0.18
CA ALA A 222 5.54 13.01 -0.31
C ALA A 222 4.03 12.78 -0.14
N THR A 223 3.36 13.57 0.73
CA THR A 223 1.90 13.56 0.86
C THR A 223 1.21 13.98 -0.43
N CYS A 224 1.61 15.10 -1.01
CA CYS A 224 1.06 15.60 -2.26
C CYS A 224 1.29 14.58 -3.39
N ALA A 225 2.47 13.98 -3.44
CA ALA A 225 2.81 13.00 -4.45
C ALA A 225 1.90 11.76 -4.38
N VAL A 226 1.74 11.18 -3.18
CA VAL A 226 0.92 9.97 -3.03
C VAL A 226 -0.58 10.27 -3.20
N ASN A 227 -1.06 11.44 -2.76
CA ASN A 227 -2.43 11.87 -3.03
C ASN A 227 -2.69 11.98 -4.54
N LEU A 228 -1.79 12.63 -5.27
CA LEU A 228 -1.92 12.76 -6.72
C LEU A 228 -1.81 11.40 -7.42
N ALA A 229 -0.93 10.50 -6.96
CA ALA A 229 -0.80 9.16 -7.50
C ALA A 229 -2.13 8.40 -7.40
N PHE A 230 -2.76 8.38 -6.22
CA PHE A 230 -4.06 7.72 -6.04
C PHE A 230 -5.19 8.43 -6.76
N GLN A 231 -5.19 9.78 -6.80
CA GLN A 231 -6.18 10.52 -7.58
C GLN A 231 -6.15 10.09 -9.06
N LEU A 232 -4.96 10.06 -9.68
CA LEU A 232 -4.80 9.65 -11.07
C LEU A 232 -5.21 8.18 -11.31
N LEU A 233 -4.94 7.30 -10.34
CA LEU A 233 -5.37 5.90 -10.41
C LEU A 233 -6.90 5.79 -10.39
N TYR A 234 -7.58 6.49 -9.47
CA TYR A 234 -9.04 6.44 -9.31
C TYR A 234 -9.81 7.19 -10.41
N GLU A 235 -9.24 8.25 -10.98
CA GLU A 235 -9.80 8.94 -12.15
C GLU A 235 -9.61 8.13 -13.44
N GLY A 236 -8.63 7.21 -13.44
CA GLY A 236 -8.34 6.31 -14.56
C GLY A 236 -9.32 5.15 -14.70
N GLY A 237 -9.47 4.65 -15.92
CA GLY A 237 -10.19 3.41 -16.19
C GLY A 237 -9.34 2.15 -15.94
N LEU A 238 -9.81 1.01 -16.44
CA LEU A 238 -9.07 -0.26 -16.43
C LEU A 238 -7.70 -0.13 -17.12
N TRP A 239 -7.67 0.63 -18.21
CA TRP A 239 -6.48 0.98 -18.96
C TRP A 239 -6.21 2.47 -18.81
N ILE A 240 -5.02 2.81 -18.33
CA ILE A 240 -4.58 4.20 -18.18
C ILE A 240 -3.53 4.55 -19.24
N PRO A 241 -3.49 5.80 -19.72
CA PRO A 241 -2.47 6.21 -20.68
C PRO A 241 -1.06 6.04 -20.13
N GLN A 242 -0.10 5.71 -21.01
CA GLN A 242 1.32 5.56 -20.70
C GLN A 242 1.87 6.70 -19.83
N ALA A 243 1.59 7.96 -20.21
CA ALA A 243 2.04 9.13 -19.47
C ALA A 243 1.49 9.18 -18.04
N THR A 244 0.22 8.80 -17.85
CA THR A 244 -0.41 8.73 -16.53
C THR A 244 0.23 7.61 -15.70
N ALA A 245 0.44 6.43 -16.27
CA ALA A 245 1.08 5.31 -15.60
C ALA A 245 2.52 5.64 -15.15
N GLN A 246 3.32 6.24 -16.04
CA GLN A 246 4.67 6.68 -15.70
C GLN A 246 4.65 7.71 -14.58
N ARG A 247 3.73 8.68 -14.63
CA ARG A 247 3.58 9.69 -13.59
C ARG A 247 3.20 9.09 -12.25
N VAL A 248 2.22 8.18 -12.21
CA VAL A 248 1.81 7.48 -10.99
C VAL A 248 2.97 6.67 -10.42
N GLY A 249 3.67 5.90 -11.26
CA GLY A 249 4.84 5.12 -10.84
C GLY A 249 5.93 6.00 -10.21
N ASN A 250 6.26 7.13 -10.85
CA ASN A 250 7.23 8.09 -10.32
C ASN A 250 6.81 8.70 -8.98
N LEU A 251 5.54 9.12 -8.86
CA LEU A 251 5.00 9.72 -7.63
C LEU A 251 4.96 8.72 -6.46
N GLY A 252 4.52 7.48 -6.74
CA GLY A 252 4.47 6.41 -5.75
C GLY A 252 5.87 6.00 -5.26
N ARG A 253 6.83 5.90 -6.17
CA ARG A 253 8.23 5.59 -5.80
C ARG A 253 8.92 6.74 -5.09
N PHE A 254 8.65 8.00 -5.47
CA PHE A 254 9.11 9.15 -4.69
C PHE A 254 8.59 9.11 -3.26
N TRP A 255 7.31 8.75 -3.06
CA TRP A 255 6.76 8.58 -1.70
C TRP A 255 7.47 7.46 -0.92
N LEU A 256 7.78 6.31 -1.54
CA LEU A 256 8.54 5.22 -0.90
C LEU A 256 9.95 5.64 -0.49
N GLN A 257 10.66 6.34 -1.37
CA GLN A 257 12.00 6.86 -1.09
C GLN A 257 11.96 7.88 0.05
N ALA A 258 11.00 8.81 0.02
CA ALA A 258 10.78 9.76 1.09
C ALA A 258 10.45 9.06 2.42
N TYR A 259 9.66 7.99 2.40
CA TYR A 259 9.35 7.19 3.59
C TYR A 259 10.63 6.61 4.21
N ALA A 260 11.51 5.99 3.40
CA ALA A 260 12.77 5.44 3.90
C ALA A 260 13.72 6.53 4.46
N ILE A 261 13.83 7.68 3.79
CA ILE A 261 14.62 8.82 4.28
C ILE A 261 14.09 9.29 5.64
N LEU A 262 12.76 9.43 5.78
CA LEU A 262 12.13 9.87 7.02
C LEU A 262 12.26 8.83 8.14
N ALA A 263 12.18 7.54 7.82
CA ALA A 263 12.42 6.45 8.77
C ALA A 263 13.87 6.49 9.30
N ALA A 264 14.85 6.60 8.40
CA ALA A 264 16.26 6.71 8.77
C ALA A 264 16.53 7.95 9.64
N LYS A 265 15.96 9.10 9.26
CA LYS A 265 16.08 10.34 10.03
C LYS A 265 15.45 10.20 11.42
N ALA A 266 14.23 9.70 11.52
CA ALA A 266 13.56 9.51 12.81
C ALA A 266 14.34 8.55 13.72
N HIS A 267 14.85 7.45 13.16
CA HIS A 267 15.71 6.51 13.90
C HIS A 267 16.98 7.19 14.42
N SER A 268 17.66 8.01 13.60
CA SER A 268 18.85 8.76 14.02
C SER A 268 18.56 9.81 15.12
N GLU A 269 17.33 10.32 15.16
CA GLU A 269 16.85 11.27 16.17
C GLU A 269 16.33 10.56 17.44
N GLY A 270 16.35 9.22 17.49
CA GLY A 270 15.86 8.43 18.63
C GLY A 270 14.33 8.34 18.70
N PHE A 271 13.60 8.64 17.62
CA PHE A 271 12.15 8.55 17.56
C PHE A 271 11.68 7.32 16.78
N LEU A 272 10.68 6.63 17.33
CA LEU A 272 10.00 5.54 16.63
C LEU A 272 8.94 6.13 15.68
N ARG A 273 9.31 6.36 14.43
CA ARG A 273 8.40 6.85 13.37
C ARG A 273 8.66 6.12 12.06
N PHE A 274 7.65 6.11 11.19
CA PHE A 274 7.73 5.56 9.84
C PHE A 274 8.24 4.10 9.84
N PRO A 275 7.50 3.17 10.47
CA PRO A 275 7.94 1.78 10.57
C PRO A 275 8.06 1.15 9.17
N LEU A 276 9.16 0.43 8.93
CA LEU A 276 9.44 -0.21 7.64
C LEU A 276 8.82 -1.61 7.57
N HIS A 277 7.56 -1.66 7.15
CA HIS A 277 6.85 -2.92 6.93
C HIS A 277 7.02 -3.46 5.50
N THR A 278 6.91 -4.78 5.37
CA THR A 278 6.96 -5.50 4.08
C THR A 278 5.95 -5.00 3.05
N LYS A 279 4.83 -4.42 3.49
CA LYS A 279 3.84 -3.80 2.60
C LYS A 279 4.43 -2.71 1.70
N LEU A 280 5.40 -1.94 2.19
CA LEU A 280 6.10 -0.92 1.38
C LEU A 280 6.81 -1.54 0.17
N HIS A 281 7.41 -2.71 0.35
CA HIS A 281 8.09 -3.43 -0.73
C HIS A 281 7.10 -3.88 -1.82
N TYR A 282 5.94 -4.40 -1.43
CA TYR A 282 4.89 -4.74 -2.40
C TYR A 282 4.30 -3.51 -3.10
N LEU A 283 4.26 -2.35 -2.43
CA LEU A 283 3.92 -1.09 -3.11
C LEU A 283 4.96 -0.73 -4.17
N ASP A 284 6.26 -0.94 -3.92
CA ASP A 284 7.30 -0.68 -4.93
C ASP A 284 7.12 -1.58 -6.16
N HIS A 285 6.81 -2.87 -5.97
CA HIS A 285 6.45 -3.75 -7.08
C HIS A 285 5.28 -3.20 -7.91
N ALA A 286 4.19 -2.77 -7.27
CA ALA A 286 3.03 -2.24 -7.97
C ALA A 286 3.36 -0.96 -8.76
N PHE A 287 4.14 -0.04 -8.19
CA PHE A 287 4.54 1.19 -8.89
C PHE A 287 5.54 0.92 -10.02
N ARG A 288 6.50 0.01 -9.84
CA ARG A 288 7.43 -0.40 -10.91
C ARG A 288 6.73 -1.15 -12.02
N GLN A 289 5.69 -1.92 -11.74
CA GLN A 289 4.87 -2.56 -12.76
C GLN A 289 4.26 -1.53 -13.70
N LEU A 290 3.76 -0.40 -13.18
CA LEU A 290 3.26 0.70 -14.01
C LEU A 290 4.35 1.28 -14.90
N GLN A 291 5.55 1.53 -14.35
CA GLN A 291 6.70 2.06 -15.12
C GLN A 291 7.15 1.07 -16.20
N GLY A 292 7.26 -0.22 -15.87
CA GLY A 292 7.68 -1.27 -16.78
C GLY A 292 6.70 -1.46 -17.93
N GLN A 293 5.39 -1.47 -17.66
CA GLN A 293 4.36 -1.51 -18.70
C GLN A 293 4.36 -0.22 -19.53
N ALA A 294 4.51 0.95 -18.90
CA ALA A 294 4.58 2.23 -19.61
C ALA A 294 5.81 2.33 -20.52
N ALA A 295 6.90 1.65 -20.22
CA ALA A 295 8.07 1.61 -21.11
C ALA A 295 7.80 0.85 -22.43
N GLN A 296 6.79 -0.02 -22.46
CA GLN A 296 6.54 -0.95 -23.57
C GLN A 296 5.21 -0.68 -24.29
N CYS A 297 4.23 -0.08 -23.62
CA CYS A 297 2.86 0.02 -24.09
C CYS A 297 2.28 1.44 -23.96
N SER A 298 1.43 1.84 -24.91
CA SER A 298 0.72 3.12 -24.87
C SER A 298 -0.44 3.14 -23.85
N TRP A 299 -0.93 1.96 -23.47
CA TRP A 299 -1.98 1.75 -22.47
C TRP A 299 -1.48 0.75 -21.43
N VAL A 300 -1.63 1.10 -20.17
CA VAL A 300 -1.10 0.34 -19.04
C VAL A 300 -2.26 -0.15 -18.18
N TYR A 301 -2.14 -1.38 -17.69
CA TYR A 301 -3.14 -1.96 -16.81
C TYR A 301 -3.13 -1.25 -15.45
N ASN A 302 -4.28 -0.71 -15.06
CA ASN A 302 -4.40 0.03 -13.81
C ASN A 302 -4.28 -0.93 -12.61
N ILE A 303 -3.27 -0.71 -11.75
CA ILE A 303 -3.03 -1.52 -10.55
C ILE A 303 -4.19 -1.51 -9.56
N LEU A 304 -5.12 -0.53 -9.64
CA LEU A 304 -6.38 -0.58 -8.87
C LEU A 304 -7.26 -1.77 -9.25
N ASN A 305 -7.13 -2.33 -10.46
CA ASN A 305 -7.93 -3.51 -10.83
C ASN A 305 -7.55 -4.75 -10.01
N GLU A 306 -6.32 -4.79 -9.49
CA GLU A 306 -5.86 -5.83 -8.57
C GLU A 306 -6.36 -5.61 -7.13
N SER A 307 -7.04 -4.48 -6.88
CA SER A 307 -7.56 -4.15 -5.56
C SER A 307 -8.79 -4.96 -5.18
N VAL A 308 -8.89 -5.34 -3.90
CA VAL A 308 -10.08 -6.01 -3.34
C VAL A 308 -11.08 -5.07 -2.67
N GLN A 309 -10.88 -3.74 -2.77
CA GLN A 309 -11.72 -2.75 -2.09
C GLN A 309 -13.23 -2.92 -2.38
N MET A 310 -13.60 -3.14 -3.65
CA MET A 310 -14.99 -3.37 -4.04
C MET A 310 -15.52 -4.73 -3.56
N ASP A 311 -14.65 -5.74 -3.53
CA ASP A 311 -15.01 -7.09 -3.09
C ASP A 311 -15.34 -7.10 -1.59
N GLU A 312 -14.56 -6.37 -0.77
CA GLU A 312 -14.81 -6.24 0.66
C GLU A 312 -16.11 -5.53 0.99
N ASP A 313 -16.45 -4.46 0.26
CA ASP A 313 -17.71 -3.77 0.48
C ASP A 313 -18.89 -4.68 0.12
N PHE A 314 -18.83 -5.37 -1.02
CA PHE A 314 -19.85 -6.34 -1.41
C PHE A 314 -20.01 -7.46 -0.37
N VAL A 315 -18.92 -8.13 0.00
CA VAL A 315 -18.95 -9.21 1.01
C VAL A 315 -19.43 -8.68 2.36
N GLY A 316 -18.98 -7.50 2.77
CA GLY A 316 -19.37 -6.87 4.03
C GLY A 316 -20.86 -6.55 4.09
N GLN A 317 -21.44 -6.06 3.00
CA GLN A 317 -22.88 -5.80 2.89
C GLN A 317 -23.69 -7.10 2.95
N GLN A 318 -23.30 -8.12 2.18
CA GLN A 318 -23.98 -9.43 2.19
C GLN A 318 -23.89 -10.11 3.56
N ALA A 319 -22.71 -10.10 4.20
CA ALA A 319 -22.51 -10.67 5.53
C ALA A 319 -23.29 -9.91 6.63
N ARG A 320 -23.55 -8.61 6.45
CA ARG A 320 -24.41 -7.84 7.36
C ARG A 320 -25.88 -8.20 7.19
N LEU A 321 -26.34 -8.38 5.95
CA LEU A 321 -27.71 -8.81 5.66
C LEU A 321 -27.96 -10.20 6.24
N SER A 322 -27.05 -11.15 6.04
CA SER A 322 -27.22 -12.54 6.50
C SER A 322 -27.24 -12.70 8.02
N ARG A 323 -26.61 -11.80 8.79
CA ARG A 323 -26.64 -11.80 10.27
C ARG A 323 -27.89 -11.17 10.87
N ARG A 324 -28.75 -10.58 10.04
CA ARG A 324 -29.99 -9.90 10.45
C ARG A 324 -31.24 -10.68 10.02
N VAL A 325 -31.07 -11.90 9.51
CA VAL A 325 -32.14 -12.85 9.20
C VAL A 325 -32.37 -13.77 10.39
#